data_AF-A0A972TUF6-F1
#
_entry.id   AF-A0A972TUF6-F1
#
_cell.length_a   1.000
_cell.length_b   1.000
_cell.length_c   1.000
_cell.angle_alpha   90.00
_cell.angle_beta   90.00
_cell.angle_gamma   90.00
#
_symmetry.space_group_name_H-M   'P 1'
#
loop_
_entity.id
_entity.type
_entity.pdbx_description
1 polymer ?
#
loop_
_entity_poly.entity_id
_entity_poly.type
_entity_poly.pdbx_seq_one_letter_code
_entity_poly.pdbx_strand_id
1 'polypeptide(L)' 'MQSVVDTNLQRQIKEALKRAEFKKVLYLYDETGHKRLIGVFKKKRASQIKKYFRNQNLIDRVTEFDIRTTEPDSTF' A
#
# COMPACT_ATOMS: atom_id res chain seq x y z
N MET A 1 -29.93 -12.30 -20.92
CA MET A 1 -29.35 -12.83 -19.66
C MET A 1 -28.05 -12.09 -19.27
N GLN A 2 -28.02 -10.75 -19.34
CA GLN A 2 -26.79 -9.95 -19.16
C GLN A 2 -26.81 -9.06 -17.90
N SER A 3 -27.93 -9.00 -17.18
CA SER A 3 -28.13 -8.08 -16.03
C SER A 3 -27.66 -8.62 -14.68
N VAL A 4 -27.60 -9.94 -14.51
CA VAL A 4 -27.28 -10.59 -13.22
C VAL A 4 -25.77 -10.57 -12.93
N VAL A 5 -24.94 -10.63 -13.97
CA VAL A 5 -23.48 -10.57 -13.84
C VAL A 5 -23.04 -9.16 -13.41
N ASP A 6 -23.66 -8.13 -13.97
CA ASP A 6 -23.35 -6.73 -13.70
C ASP A 6 -23.68 -6.34 -12.24
N THR A 7 -24.82 -6.81 -11.73
CA THR A 7 -25.23 -6.56 -10.33
C THR A 7 -24.34 -7.26 -9.31
N ASN A 8 -23.84 -8.47 -9.62
CA ASN A 8 -22.91 -9.18 -8.73
C ASN A 8 -21.55 -8.47 -8.68
N LEU A 9 -21.04 -8.02 -9.84
CA LEU A 9 -19.76 -7.32 -9.91
C LEU A 9 -19.81 -5.97 -9.17
N GLN A 10 -20.90 -5.21 -9.34
CA GLN A 10 -21.12 -3.97 -8.59
C GLN A 10 -21.23 -4.21 -7.07
N ARG A 11 -21.84 -5.32 -6.66
CA ARG A 11 -21.91 -5.71 -5.23
C ARG A 11 -20.52 -6.04 -4.69
N GLN A 12 -19.72 -6.81 -5.41
CA GLN A 12 -18.35 -7.15 -5.03
C GLN A 12 -17.47 -5.90 -4.93
N ILE A 13 -17.58 -4.96 -5.87
CA ILE A 13 -16.88 -3.67 -5.81
C ILE A 13 -17.30 -2.88 -4.57
N LYS A 14 -18.60 -2.78 -4.26
CA LYS A 14 -19.09 -2.10 -3.06
C LYS A 14 -18.60 -2.75 -1.77
N GLU A 15 -18.60 -4.08 -1.69
CA GLU A 15 -18.09 -4.82 -0.54
C GLU A 15 -16.56 -4.66 -0.38
N ALA A 16 -15.81 -4.67 -1.48
CA ALA A 16 -14.39 -4.41 -1.48
C ALA A 16 -14.08 -2.98 -1.02
N LEU A 17 -14.81 -1.97 -1.50
CA LEU A 17 -14.63 -0.57 -1.08
C LEU A 17 -14.96 -0.35 0.41
N LYS A 18 -15.94 -1.09 0.95
CA LYS A 18 -16.27 -1.07 2.39
C LYS A 18 -15.15 -1.65 3.25
N ARG A 19 -14.47 -2.70 2.76
CA ARG A 19 -13.36 -3.38 3.46
C ARG A 19 -12.01 -2.72 3.22
N ALA A 20 -11.86 -1.95 2.15
CA ALA A 20 -10.59 -1.35 1.78
C ALA A 20 -10.19 -0.27 2.78
N GLU A 21 -9.04 -0.48 3.42
CA GLU A 21 -8.46 0.42 4.40
C GLU A 21 -7.53 1.43 3.71
N PHE A 22 -7.39 2.62 4.32
CA PHE A 22 -6.35 3.57 3.92
C PHE A 22 -4.99 3.10 4.44
N LYS A 23 -4.10 2.78 3.50
CA LYS A 23 -2.75 2.30 3.74
C LYS A 23 -1.74 3.16 3.02
N LYS A 24 -0.46 2.91 3.28
CA LYS A 24 0.65 3.51 2.58
C LYS A 24 1.46 2.42 1.91
N VAL A 25 1.75 2.63 0.63
CA VAL A 25 2.77 1.84 -0.07
C VAL A 25 4.12 2.52 0.12
N LEU A 26 5.14 1.74 0.44
CA LEU A 26 6.51 2.21 0.62
C LEU A 26 7.40 1.69 -0.50
N TYR A 27 8.28 2.56 -0.97
CA TYR A 27 9.31 2.22 -1.94
C TYR A 27 10.68 2.67 -1.45
N LEU A 28 11.71 1.88 -1.78
CA LEU A 28 13.11 2.19 -1.52
C LEU A 28 13.84 2.34 -2.85
N TYR A 29 14.63 3.40 -2.99
CA TYR A 29 15.57 3.56 -4.08
C TYR A 29 16.87 2.84 -3.75
N ASP A 30 17.34 1.99 -4.67
CA ASP A 30 18.69 1.44 -4.57
C ASP A 30 19.76 2.46 -4.98
N GLU A 31 21.02 2.07 -4.89
CA GLU A 31 22.17 2.94 -5.20
C GLU A 31 22.20 3.39 -6.65
N THR A 32 21.57 2.62 -7.54
CA THR A 32 21.40 2.92 -8.96
C THR A 32 20.17 3.79 -9.26
N GLY A 33 19.40 4.18 -8.24
CA GLY A 33 18.21 5.02 -8.38
C GLY A 33 16.97 4.25 -8.85
N HIS A 34 16.98 2.92 -8.84
CA HIS A 34 15.81 2.12 -9.17
C HIS A 34 14.88 1.99 -7.97
N LYS A 35 13.60 2.22 -8.24
CA LYS A 35 12.52 2.17 -7.25
C LYS A 35 12.10 0.73 -7.01
N ARG A 36 12.30 0.22 -5.79
CA ARG A 36 11.85 -1.11 -5.35
C ARG A 36 10.69 -0.99 -4.38
N LEU A 37 9.65 -1.80 -4.61
CA LEU A 37 8.53 -1.89 -3.69
C LEU A 37 8.96 -2.60 -2.40
N ILE A 38 8.77 -1.93 -1.26
CA ILE A 38 8.95 -2.54 0.06
C ILE A 38 7.68 -3.29 0.46
N GLY A 39 6.53 -2.67 0.21
CA GLY A 39 5.24 -3.28 0.53
C GLY A 39 4.17 -2.24 0.88
N VAL A 40 3.02 -2.75 1.31
CA VAL A 40 1.86 -1.97 1.72
C VAL A 40 1.65 -2.11 3.21
N PHE A 41 1.48 -1.00 3.91
CA PHE A 41 1.39 -0.98 5.37
C PHE A 41 0.33 0.00 5.86
N LYS A 42 -0.29 -0.29 7.01
CA LYS A 42 -1.08 0.71 7.73
C LYS A 42 -0.24 1.94 8.03
N LYS A 43 -0.86 3.12 8.07
CA LYS A 43 -0.18 4.41 8.32
C LYS A 43 0.76 4.40 9.52
N LYS A 44 0.37 3.74 10.63
CA LYS A 44 1.19 3.61 11.83
C LYS A 44 2.46 2.80 11.58
N ARG A 45 2.35 1.64 10.94
CA ARG A 45 3.49 0.77 10.61
C ARG A 45 4.39 1.42 9.56
N ALA A 46 3.82 2.05 8.53
CA ALA A 46 4.57 2.82 7.55
C ALA A 46 5.42 3.93 8.19
N SER A 47 4.86 4.64 9.18
CA SER A 47 5.60 5.65 9.96
C SER A 47 6.77 5.05 10.74
N GLN A 48 6.59 3.87 11.35
CA GLN A 48 7.66 3.17 12.05
C GLN A 48 8.78 2.72 11.11
N ILE A 49 8.43 2.17 9.94
CA ILE A 49 9.38 1.76 8.91
C ILE A 49 10.17 2.97 8.40
N LYS A 50 9.50 4.11 8.16
CA LYS A 50 10.16 5.35 7.75
C LYS A 50 11.14 5.85 8.81
N LYS A 51 10.79 5.75 10.10
CA LYS A 51 11.70 6.08 11.21
C LYS A 51 12.92 5.15 11.23
N TYR A 52 12.73 3.85 10.99
CA TYR A 52 13.83 2.89 10.90
C TYR A 52 14.83 3.28 9.80
N PHE A 53 14.37 3.57 8.58
CA PHE A 53 15.24 4.02 7.50
C PHE A 53 15.88 5.38 7.76
N ARG A 54 15.16 6.29 8.44
CA ARG A 54 15.73 7.58 8.86
C ARG A 54 16.92 7.40 9.80
N ASN A 55 16.82 6.47 10.75
CA ASN A 55 17.91 6.19 11.69
C ASN A 55 19.13 5.56 10.98
N GLN A 56 18.95 5.01 9.79
CA GLN A 56 20.03 4.49 8.93
C GLN A 56 20.54 5.52 7.91
N ASN A 57 20.11 6.79 7.99
CA ASN A 57 20.42 7.83 6.99
C ASN A 57 19.96 7.49 5.56
N LEU A 58 18.90 6.68 5.42
CA LEU A 58 18.32 6.29 4.13
C LEU A 58 17.00 7.01 3.82
N ILE A 59 16.67 8.09 4.55
CA ILE A 59 15.37 8.76 4.41
C ILE A 59 15.13 9.33 3.00
N ASP A 60 16.17 9.85 2.35
CA ASP A 60 16.08 10.40 0.99
C ASP A 60 15.88 9.33 -0.08
N ARG A 61 16.03 8.05 0.30
CA ARG A 61 15.79 6.90 -0.56
C ARG A 61 14.42 6.27 -0.34
N VAL A 62 13.60 6.76 0.60
CA VAL A 62 12.27 6.17 0.88
C VAL A 62 11.16 7.09 0.38
N THR A 63 10.28 6.56 -0.47
CA THR A 63 9.05 7.25 -0.90
C THR A 63 7.81 6.53 -0.42
N GLU A 64 6.76 7.29 -0.14
CA GLU A 64 5.48 6.77 0.33
C GLU A 64 4.32 7.34 -0.47
N PHE A 65 3.29 6.53 -0.73
CA PHE A 65 2.04 6.96 -1.36
C PHE A 65 0.85 6.41 -0.59
N ASP A 66 -0.17 7.24 -0.38
CA ASP A 66 -1.43 6.78 0.20
C ASP A 66 -2.22 5.99 -0.84
N ILE A 67 -2.66 4.80 -0.45
CA ILE A 67 -3.49 3.92 -1.28
C ILE A 67 -4.66 3.39 -0.47
N ARG A 68 -5.71 2.99 -1.16
CA ARG A 68 -6.84 2.29 -0.54
C ARG A 68 -6.85 0.87 -1.05
N THR A 69 -6.65 -0.09 -0.16
CA THR A 69 -6.55 -1.50 -0.55
C THR A 69 -7.16 -2.41 0.50
N THR A 70 -7.63 -3.57 0.06
CA THR A 70 -8.04 -4.69 0.91
C THR A 70 -6.87 -5.62 1.24
N GLU A 71 -5.71 -5.45 0.58
CA GLU A 71 -4.54 -6.29 0.84
C GLU A 71 -4.07 -6.16 2.29
N PRO A 72 -3.64 -7.26 2.93
CA PRO A 72 -3.07 -7.23 4.27
C PRO A 72 -1.76 -6.42 4.30
N ASP A 73 -1.29 -6.10 5.50
CA ASP A 73 0.02 -5.46 5.62
C ASP A 73 1.11 -6.44 5.18
N SER A 74 2.07 -5.96 4.40
CA SER A 74 3.22 -6.75 3.98
C SER A 74 4.11 -7.12 5.19
N THR A 75 4.90 -8.17 5.03
CA THR A 75 5.93 -8.54 6.00
C THR A 75 7.15 -7.65 5.78
N PHE A 76 7.52 -6.89 6.80
CA PHE A 76 8.70 -6.02 6.86
C PHE A 76 9.46 -6.34 8.13
#